data_AF-A0A7U9MPV2-F1
#
_entry.id   AF-A0A7U9MPV2-F1
#
_cell.length_a   1.000
_cell.length_b   1.000
_cell.length_c   1.000
_cell.angle_alpha   90.00
_cell.angle_beta   90.00
_cell.angle_gamma   90.00
#
_symmetry.space_group_name_H-M   'P 1'
#
loop_
_entity.id
_entity.type
_entity.pdbx_description
1 polymer ?
#
loop_
_entity_poly.entity_id
_entity_poly.type
_entity_poly.pdbx_seq_one_letter_code
_entity_poly.pdbx_strand_id
1 'polypeptide(L)'
;MFKAKHAEFVFAKLLKLSEYSANLSVSQLPKIAAMWKENNYRMKLSAMCIRCLVDRQEERIREIPDEAKKSEYLKRVLKIIGDSGEEASAPYLVYEINKVHKHYFETEISYEKEKQEFNTLMLELEQEMEESIRLGKSGEEVLCNGIKYARAGNYIDFGAMNHVDQEQLLELLHKAGEEEVDKYTFELLKKDLGKAKKLVYITDNCGEIVADKLLIKILKEQYPNINITVIVRGMPVLNDATMEDARAVGLTEIATVIGNGNGVGGTQMNLLSEEAERVCEAADLLIAKGQGNFETMHGCGKNIYYLFLCKCQWFSERFGMERLKGVFINERDVEV
;
A
#
# COMPACT_ATOMS: atom_id res chain seq x y z
N MET A 1 30.86 19.00 -1.63
CA MET A 1 31.22 18.79 -0.21
C MET A 1 30.05 18.32 0.68
N PHE A 2 28.85 18.07 0.13
CA PHE A 2 27.67 17.60 0.89
C PHE A 2 27.36 16.10 0.76
N LYS A 3 28.01 15.35 -0.15
CA LYS A 3 27.83 13.90 -0.30
C LYS A 3 28.75 13.02 0.58
N ALA A 4 29.77 13.61 1.20
CA ALA A 4 30.72 12.87 2.04
C ALA A 4 30.26 12.73 3.52
N LYS A 5 29.49 13.69 4.03
CA LYS A 5 29.03 13.69 5.44
C LYS A 5 27.88 12.72 5.72
N HIS A 6 27.09 12.33 4.72
CA HIS A 6 26.03 11.33 4.92
C HIS A 6 26.57 9.90 4.94
N ALA A 7 27.61 9.62 4.16
CA ALA A 7 28.29 8.33 4.21
C ALA A 7 29.01 8.12 5.55
N GLU A 8 29.67 9.16 6.10
CA GLU A 8 30.29 9.07 7.44
C GLU A 8 29.27 8.90 8.57
N PHE A 9 28.04 9.44 8.44
CA PHE A 9 27.01 9.30 9.48
C PHE A 9 26.37 7.91 9.49
N VAL A 10 26.19 7.28 8.32
CA VAL A 10 25.70 5.90 8.20
C VAL A 10 26.79 4.89 8.58
N PHE A 11 28.06 5.14 8.23
CA PHE A 11 29.19 4.31 8.64
C PHE A 11 29.49 4.39 10.15
N ALA A 12 29.35 5.57 10.76
CA ALA A 12 29.55 5.74 12.20
C ALA A 12 28.46 5.07 13.06
N LYS A 13 27.25 4.84 12.49
CA LYS A 13 26.16 4.12 13.17
C LYS A 13 26.33 2.60 13.06
N LEU A 14 26.86 2.10 11.93
CA LEU A 14 27.23 0.69 11.74
C LEU A 14 28.42 0.26 12.60
N LEU A 15 29.43 1.11 12.78
CA LEU A 15 30.59 0.83 13.66
C LEU A 15 30.22 0.77 15.16
N LYS A 16 29.13 1.41 15.59
CA LYS A 16 28.64 1.25 16.98
C LYS A 16 27.86 -0.06 17.21
N LEU A 17 27.50 -0.80 16.16
CA LEU A 17 26.76 -2.06 16.28
C LEU A 17 27.68 -3.30 16.19
N SER A 18 28.91 -3.18 15.71
CA SER A 18 29.87 -4.30 15.73
C SER A 18 30.53 -4.52 17.10
N GLU A 19 30.53 -3.52 17.99
CA GLU A 19 31.05 -3.67 19.36
C GLU A 19 29.98 -4.08 20.39
N TYR A 20 28.68 -3.97 20.07
CA TYR A 20 27.58 -4.31 20.98
C TYR A 20 26.97 -5.70 20.78
N SER A 21 27.34 -6.42 19.71
CA SER A 21 26.78 -7.75 19.43
C SER A 21 27.39 -8.88 20.27
N ALA A 22 28.49 -8.62 20.99
CA ALA A 22 29.18 -9.66 21.75
C ALA A 22 28.68 -9.85 23.20
N ASN A 23 27.83 -8.97 23.76
CA ASN A 23 27.48 -9.01 25.20
C ASN A 23 26.03 -8.55 25.54
N LEU A 24 25.05 -8.74 24.66
CA LEU A 24 23.65 -8.44 25.00
C LEU A 24 23.01 -9.62 25.76
N SER A 25 22.71 -9.42 27.05
CA SER A 25 22.00 -10.42 27.85
C SER A 25 20.50 -10.42 27.53
N VAL A 26 19.88 -11.60 27.53
CA VAL A 26 18.44 -11.83 27.25
C VAL A 26 17.51 -10.91 28.08
N SER A 27 17.98 -10.43 29.24
CA SER A 27 17.23 -9.53 30.12
C SER A 27 17.04 -8.10 29.58
N GLN A 28 17.76 -7.69 28.52
CA GLN A 28 17.71 -6.34 27.95
C GLN A 28 16.81 -6.23 26.71
N LEU A 29 16.37 -7.35 26.14
CA LEU A 29 15.46 -7.40 24.98
C LEU A 29 14.13 -6.65 25.22
N PRO A 30 13.48 -6.71 26.41
CA PRO A 30 12.24 -5.97 26.65
C PRO A 30 12.44 -4.45 26.67
N LYS A 31 13.61 -3.95 27.09
CA LYS A 31 13.94 -2.51 27.08
C LYS A 31 14.25 -2.00 25.68
N ILE A 32 14.88 -2.82 24.84
CA ILE A 32 15.07 -2.50 23.42
C ILE A 32 13.72 -2.52 22.68
N ALA A 33 12.86 -3.50 22.96
CA ALA A 33 11.50 -3.53 22.44
C ALA A 33 10.64 -2.36 22.94
N ALA A 34 10.86 -1.87 24.16
CA ALA A 34 10.22 -0.67 24.69
C ALA A 34 10.78 0.62 24.04
N MET A 35 12.09 0.71 23.81
CA MET A 35 12.68 1.82 23.03
C MET A 35 12.23 1.82 21.56
N TRP A 36 11.88 0.65 21.00
CA TRP A 36 11.27 0.54 19.67
C TRP A 36 9.80 0.95 19.68
N LYS A 37 9.11 0.82 20.82
CA LYS A 37 7.75 1.35 21.03
C LYS A 37 7.70 2.87 21.28
N GLU A 38 8.80 3.48 21.77
CA GLU A 38 8.84 4.89 22.15
C GLU A 38 9.37 5.85 21.07
N ASN A 39 9.92 5.34 19.96
CA ASN A 39 10.34 6.19 18.84
C ASN A 39 9.21 6.29 17.79
N ASN A 40 8.85 7.53 17.44
CA ASN A 40 7.89 7.95 16.41
C ASN A 40 8.25 7.39 15.02
N TYR A 41 7.89 6.13 14.72
CA TYR A 41 8.06 5.53 13.38
C TYR A 41 6.81 5.66 12.50
N ARG A 42 5.73 6.28 12.98
CA ARG A 42 4.52 6.49 12.16
C ARG A 42 4.70 7.71 11.24
N MET A 43 4.22 7.57 10.01
CA MET A 43 4.19 8.66 9.06
C MET A 43 3.26 9.77 9.55
N LYS A 44 3.81 10.96 9.80
CA LYS A 44 3.04 12.13 10.21
C LYS A 44 2.56 12.92 8.99
N LEU A 45 1.36 13.46 9.11
CA LEU A 45 0.80 14.37 8.11
C LEU A 45 1.71 15.60 7.93
N SER A 46 2.25 15.79 6.73
CA SER A 46 3.10 16.95 6.44
C SER A 46 2.27 18.17 6.02
N ALA A 47 2.91 19.35 5.98
CA ALA A 47 2.29 20.54 5.41
C ALA A 47 1.83 20.35 3.95
N MET A 48 2.58 19.57 3.15
CA MET A 48 2.19 19.21 1.79
C MET A 48 0.99 18.28 1.76
N CYS A 49 0.90 17.33 2.69
CA CYS A 49 -0.26 16.44 2.82
C CYS A 49 -1.52 17.24 3.19
N ILE A 50 -1.42 18.16 4.15
CA ILE A 50 -2.52 19.06 4.53
C ILE A 50 -3.00 19.86 3.33
N ARG A 51 -2.06 20.49 2.60
CA ARG A 51 -2.37 21.28 1.40
C ARG A 51 -3.08 20.43 0.34
N CYS A 52 -2.54 19.26 0.05
CA CYS A 52 -3.11 18.31 -0.91
C CYS A 52 -4.54 17.90 -0.53
N LEU A 53 -4.78 17.55 0.74
CA LEU A 53 -6.13 17.19 1.23
C LEU A 53 -7.13 18.31 0.98
N VAL A 54 -6.77 19.55 1.30
CA VAL A 54 -7.64 20.72 1.12
C VAL A 54 -7.89 21.02 -0.35
N ASP A 55 -6.85 21.03 -1.18
CA ASP A 55 -6.97 21.30 -2.62
C ASP A 55 -7.90 20.27 -3.29
N ARG A 56 -7.73 18.97 -2.97
CA ARG A 56 -8.61 17.90 -3.48
C ARG A 56 -10.08 18.09 -3.11
N GLN A 57 -10.35 18.58 -1.90
CA GLN A 57 -11.73 18.85 -1.48
C GLN A 57 -12.34 20.06 -2.20
N GLU A 58 -11.54 21.08 -2.48
CA GLU A 58 -11.99 22.25 -3.25
C GLU A 58 -12.26 21.87 -4.72
N GLU A 59 -11.36 21.10 -5.35
CA GLU A 59 -11.52 20.61 -6.72
C GLU A 59 -12.84 19.85 -6.89
N ARG A 60 -13.17 18.98 -5.93
CA ARG A 60 -14.37 18.14 -5.96
C ARG A 60 -15.68 18.95 -5.93
N ILE A 61 -15.68 20.10 -5.27
CA ILE A 61 -16.88 20.93 -5.09
C ILE A 61 -16.89 22.17 -6.00
N ARG A 62 -15.85 22.37 -6.81
CA ARG A 62 -15.61 23.62 -7.56
C ARG A 62 -16.81 24.06 -8.40
N GLU A 63 -17.42 23.08 -9.09
CA GLU A 63 -18.56 23.30 -9.98
C GLU A 63 -19.90 23.49 -9.26
N ILE A 64 -19.92 23.38 -7.92
CA ILE A 64 -21.13 23.61 -7.12
C ILE A 64 -21.39 25.13 -7.04
N PRO A 65 -22.58 25.62 -7.46
CA PRO A 65 -22.85 27.06 -7.51
C PRO A 65 -22.91 27.78 -6.15
N ASP A 66 -23.26 27.07 -5.07
CA ASP A 66 -23.46 27.65 -3.75
C ASP A 66 -22.13 27.90 -3.01
N GLU A 67 -21.59 29.11 -3.15
CA GLU A 67 -20.33 29.52 -2.53
C GLU A 67 -20.35 29.52 -1.01
N ALA A 68 -21.48 29.86 -0.38
CA ALA A 68 -21.60 29.85 1.08
C ALA A 68 -21.49 28.42 1.61
N LYS A 69 -22.16 27.48 0.96
CA LYS A 69 -22.11 26.05 1.27
C LYS A 69 -20.72 25.45 1.05
N LYS A 70 -20.04 25.81 -0.06
CA LYS A 70 -18.64 25.40 -0.30
C LYS A 70 -17.69 25.92 0.79
N SER A 71 -17.84 27.20 1.17
CA SER A 71 -17.04 27.82 2.24
C SER A 71 -17.25 27.13 3.59
N GLU A 72 -18.51 26.82 3.94
CA GLU A 72 -18.84 26.11 5.17
C GLU A 72 -18.25 24.69 5.21
N TYR A 73 -18.39 23.96 4.10
CA TYR A 73 -17.80 22.63 3.93
C TYR A 73 -16.27 22.67 4.10
N LEU A 74 -15.56 23.57 3.40
CA LEU A 74 -14.10 23.66 3.52
C LEU A 74 -13.62 24.07 4.91
N LYS A 75 -14.37 24.93 5.61
CA LYS A 75 -14.09 25.22 7.04
C LYS A 75 -14.23 23.96 7.90
N ARG A 76 -15.21 23.11 7.62
CA ARG A 76 -15.38 21.84 8.32
C ARG A 76 -14.25 20.85 8.00
N VAL A 77 -13.81 20.77 6.76
CA VAL A 77 -12.62 19.99 6.33
C VAL A 77 -11.38 20.45 7.09
N LEU A 78 -11.10 21.76 7.10
CA LEU A 78 -9.97 22.33 7.84
C LEU A 78 -10.04 22.03 9.34
N LYS A 79 -11.26 22.03 9.92
CA LYS A 79 -11.45 21.65 11.32
C LYS A 79 -11.12 20.17 11.57
N ILE A 80 -11.54 19.25 10.70
CA ILE A 80 -11.20 17.81 10.82
C ILE A 80 -9.69 17.62 10.77
N ILE A 81 -9.00 18.27 9.83
CA ILE A 81 -7.55 18.19 9.71
C ILE A 81 -6.87 18.81 10.94
N GLY A 82 -7.31 19.99 11.37
CA GLY A 82 -6.72 20.71 12.50
C GLY A 82 -6.95 20.06 13.87
N ASP A 83 -8.05 19.35 14.06
CA ASP A 83 -8.36 18.62 15.29
C ASP A 83 -7.76 17.19 15.29
N SER A 84 -7.11 16.76 14.20
CA SER A 84 -6.59 15.39 14.08
C SER A 84 -5.38 15.14 14.99
N GLY A 85 -5.27 13.91 15.50
CA GLY A 85 -4.13 13.48 16.31
C GLY A 85 -2.87 13.26 15.46
N GLU A 86 -1.70 13.19 16.10
CA GLU A 86 -0.41 13.00 15.41
C GLU A 86 -0.33 11.70 14.58
N GLU A 87 -1.16 10.71 14.94
CA GLU A 87 -1.24 9.39 14.29
C GLU A 87 -2.19 9.36 13.09
N ALA A 88 -2.82 10.49 12.73
CA ALA A 88 -3.75 10.55 11.63
C ALA A 88 -3.03 10.48 10.28
N SER A 89 -3.36 9.46 9.49
CA SER A 89 -2.91 9.31 8.11
C SER A 89 -3.82 10.09 7.16
N ALA A 90 -3.31 10.45 5.97
CA ALA A 90 -4.13 11.11 4.96
C ALA A 90 -5.34 10.26 4.53
N PRO A 91 -5.23 8.93 4.30
CA PRO A 91 -6.38 8.09 4.00
C PRO A 91 -7.46 8.08 5.10
N TYR A 92 -7.06 8.07 6.37
CA TYR A 92 -8.01 8.16 7.49
C TYR A 92 -8.74 9.51 7.50
N LEU A 93 -8.03 10.62 7.24
CA LEU A 93 -8.67 11.94 7.16
C LEU A 93 -9.63 12.05 5.97
N VAL A 94 -9.28 11.47 4.80
CA VAL A 94 -10.19 11.40 3.65
C VAL A 94 -11.47 10.65 4.02
N TYR A 95 -11.36 9.54 4.76
CA TYR A 95 -12.52 8.81 5.26
C TYR A 95 -13.44 9.67 6.15
N GLU A 96 -12.88 10.43 7.11
CA GLU A 96 -13.67 11.34 7.96
C GLU A 96 -14.27 12.51 7.16
N ILE A 97 -13.51 13.07 6.22
CA ILE A 97 -13.96 14.15 5.33
C ILE A 97 -15.12 13.68 4.45
N ASN A 98 -15.07 12.45 3.92
CA ASN A 98 -16.13 11.90 3.08
C ASN A 98 -17.48 11.79 3.81
N LYS A 99 -17.48 11.53 5.13
CA LYS A 99 -18.71 11.55 5.94
C LYS A 99 -19.35 12.95 5.94
N VAL A 100 -18.52 13.98 6.04
CA VAL A 100 -18.97 15.38 5.98
C VAL A 100 -19.42 15.74 4.57
N HIS A 101 -18.67 15.35 3.54
CA HIS A 101 -19.07 15.60 2.15
C HIS A 101 -20.46 15.04 1.86
N LYS A 102 -20.73 13.80 2.26
CA LYS A 102 -22.05 13.16 2.09
C LYS A 102 -23.16 13.95 2.77
N HIS A 103 -22.91 14.49 3.97
CA HIS A 103 -23.87 15.32 4.67
C HIS A 103 -24.20 16.63 3.94
N TYR A 104 -23.21 17.28 3.33
CA TYR A 104 -23.43 18.54 2.63
C TYR A 104 -24.07 18.32 1.25
N PHE A 105 -23.58 17.35 0.46
CA PHE A 105 -23.89 17.31 -0.97
C PHE A 105 -24.75 16.13 -1.39
N GLU A 106 -25.00 15.14 -0.52
CA GLU A 106 -25.77 13.93 -0.82
C GLU A 106 -25.29 13.16 -2.06
N THR A 107 -24.09 13.48 -2.55
CA THR A 107 -23.47 12.86 -3.72
C THR A 107 -22.34 11.93 -3.31
N GLU A 108 -22.44 10.70 -3.78
CA GLU A 108 -21.34 9.73 -3.80
C GLU A 108 -20.84 9.61 -5.24
N ILE A 109 -19.53 9.77 -5.43
CA ILE A 109 -18.90 9.49 -6.72
C ILE A 109 -18.78 7.97 -6.80
N SER A 110 -19.45 7.36 -7.77
CA SER A 110 -19.32 5.93 -8.06
C SER A 110 -18.19 5.73 -9.07
N TYR A 111 -17.35 4.74 -8.81
CA TYR A 111 -16.29 4.27 -9.72
C TYR A 111 -16.62 2.89 -10.30
N GLU A 112 -17.87 2.43 -10.20
CA GLU A 112 -18.25 1.07 -10.62
C GLU A 112 -17.93 0.79 -12.09
N LYS A 113 -18.13 1.79 -12.97
CA LYS A 113 -17.86 1.65 -14.40
C LYS A 113 -16.36 1.49 -14.65
N GLU A 114 -15.55 2.37 -14.07
CA GLU A 114 -14.10 2.35 -14.16
C GLU A 114 -13.55 1.03 -13.60
N LYS A 115 -14.08 0.57 -12.45
CA LYS A 115 -13.72 -0.72 -11.86
C LYS A 115 -13.98 -1.88 -12.81
N GLN A 116 -15.16 -1.94 -13.43
CA GLN A 116 -15.51 -2.98 -14.40
C GLN A 116 -14.63 -2.93 -15.64
N GLU A 117 -14.36 -1.72 -16.16
CA GLU A 117 -13.53 -1.49 -17.34
C GLU A 117 -12.10 -2.00 -17.11
N PHE A 118 -11.46 -1.59 -16.01
CA PHE A 118 -10.08 -1.98 -15.72
C PHE A 118 -9.95 -3.44 -15.25
N ASN A 119 -10.94 -4.00 -14.54
CA ASN A 119 -10.97 -5.44 -14.27
C ASN A 119 -11.04 -6.24 -15.57
N THR A 120 -11.91 -5.84 -16.51
CA THR A 120 -12.05 -6.52 -17.81
C THR A 120 -10.76 -6.44 -18.63
N LEU A 121 -10.21 -5.24 -18.78
CA LEU A 121 -8.95 -5.02 -19.49
C LEU A 121 -7.81 -5.89 -18.91
N MET A 122 -7.66 -5.90 -17.59
CA MET A 122 -6.59 -6.66 -16.96
C MET A 122 -6.81 -8.18 -17.04
N LEU A 123 -8.06 -8.65 -17.07
CA LEU A 123 -8.39 -10.06 -17.34
C LEU A 123 -8.06 -10.47 -18.78
N GLU A 124 -8.28 -9.59 -19.76
CA GLU A 124 -7.90 -9.84 -21.17
C GLU A 124 -6.38 -10.01 -21.31
N LEU A 125 -5.61 -9.29 -20.50
CA LEU A 125 -4.13 -9.34 -20.47
C LEU A 125 -3.58 -10.44 -19.54
N GLU A 126 -4.43 -11.12 -18.76
CA GLU A 126 -3.99 -12.02 -17.69
C GLU A 126 -3.07 -13.12 -18.21
N GLN A 127 -3.45 -13.76 -19.32
CA GLN A 127 -2.68 -14.84 -19.91
C GLN A 127 -1.30 -14.37 -20.37
N GLU A 128 -1.21 -13.23 -21.07
CA GLU A 128 0.05 -12.66 -21.54
C GLU A 128 0.98 -12.30 -20.37
N MET A 129 0.41 -11.71 -19.30
CA MET A 129 1.14 -11.42 -18.07
C MET A 129 1.66 -12.71 -17.42
N GLU A 130 0.81 -13.74 -17.30
CA GLU A 130 1.23 -15.02 -16.71
C GLU A 130 2.35 -15.68 -17.51
N GLU A 131 2.24 -15.72 -18.84
CA GLU A 131 3.28 -16.24 -19.74
C GLU A 131 4.59 -15.47 -19.55
N SER A 132 4.54 -14.14 -19.55
CA SER A 132 5.71 -13.28 -19.36
C SER A 132 6.37 -13.49 -17.99
N ILE A 133 5.57 -13.63 -16.92
CA ILE A 133 6.08 -13.93 -15.58
C ILE A 133 6.80 -15.29 -15.58
N ARG A 134 6.22 -16.30 -16.24
CA ARG A 134 6.74 -17.67 -16.31
C ARG A 134 7.95 -17.86 -17.23
N LEU A 135 8.37 -16.85 -18.00
CA LEU A 135 9.65 -16.87 -18.73
C LEU A 135 10.89 -16.86 -17.80
N GLY A 136 10.71 -16.60 -16.49
CA GLY A 136 11.78 -16.70 -15.51
C GLY A 136 12.42 -18.09 -15.48
N LYS A 137 13.76 -18.15 -15.42
CA LYS A 137 14.54 -19.40 -15.53
C LYS A 137 14.61 -20.21 -14.23
N SER A 138 14.12 -19.65 -13.14
CA SER A 138 14.09 -20.26 -11.81
C SER A 138 12.84 -19.81 -11.06
N GLY A 139 12.47 -20.53 -10.00
CA GLY A 139 11.37 -20.11 -9.11
C GLY A 139 11.59 -18.69 -8.57
N GLU A 140 12.83 -18.32 -8.26
CA GLU A 140 13.16 -16.97 -7.78
C GLU A 140 12.91 -15.90 -8.86
N GLU A 141 13.30 -16.15 -10.11
CA GLU A 141 13.03 -15.22 -11.21
C GLU A 141 11.53 -15.09 -11.49
N VAL A 142 10.78 -16.19 -11.44
CA VAL A 142 9.31 -16.18 -11.61
C VAL A 142 8.64 -15.36 -10.50
N LEU A 143 9.06 -15.53 -9.24
CA LEU A 143 8.54 -14.76 -8.12
C LEU A 143 8.88 -13.26 -8.26
N CYS A 144 10.13 -12.97 -8.64
CA CYS A 144 10.58 -11.60 -8.88
C CYS A 144 9.74 -10.94 -9.99
N ASN A 145 9.50 -11.63 -11.10
CA ASN A 145 8.64 -11.13 -12.17
C ASN A 145 7.21 -10.90 -11.67
N GLY A 146 6.62 -11.84 -10.91
CA GLY A 146 5.30 -11.65 -10.31
C GLY A 146 5.20 -10.37 -9.46
N ILE A 147 6.23 -10.06 -8.67
CA ILE A 147 6.31 -8.81 -7.89
C ILE A 147 6.34 -7.59 -8.81
N LYS A 148 7.11 -7.63 -9.90
CA LYS A 148 7.20 -6.52 -10.87
C LYS A 148 5.85 -6.23 -11.52
N TYR A 149 5.13 -7.25 -11.99
CA TYR A 149 3.82 -7.10 -12.62
C TYR A 149 2.76 -6.64 -11.62
N ALA A 150 2.73 -7.21 -10.41
CA ALA A 150 1.83 -6.76 -9.35
C ALA A 150 2.07 -5.28 -8.99
N ARG A 151 3.33 -4.82 -9.02
CA ARG A 151 3.70 -3.42 -8.78
C ARG A 151 3.33 -2.51 -9.95
N ALA A 152 3.52 -2.94 -11.20
CA ALA A 152 3.14 -2.19 -12.39
C ALA A 152 1.62 -1.96 -12.46
N GLY A 153 0.83 -2.99 -12.12
CA GLY A 153 -0.63 -2.89 -12.04
C GLY A 153 -1.14 -1.84 -11.06
N ASN A 154 -0.36 -1.49 -10.02
CA ASN A 154 -0.70 -0.41 -9.10
C ASN A 154 -0.76 0.96 -9.77
N TYR A 155 -0.42 1.11 -11.06
CA TYR A 155 -0.70 2.33 -11.81
C TYR A 155 -2.19 2.72 -11.80
N ILE A 156 -3.11 1.75 -11.79
CA ILE A 156 -4.56 1.98 -11.86
C ILE A 156 -5.07 2.55 -10.53
N ASP A 157 -5.01 3.88 -10.36
CA ASP A 157 -5.38 4.55 -9.11
C ASP A 157 -6.00 5.93 -9.40
N PHE A 158 -7.32 5.99 -9.27
CA PHE A 158 -8.10 7.19 -9.48
C PHE A 158 -8.12 8.12 -8.24
N GLY A 159 -7.63 7.66 -7.09
CA GLY A 159 -7.46 8.49 -5.91
C GLY A 159 -6.24 9.39 -6.03
N ALA A 160 -5.14 8.86 -6.55
CA ALA A 160 -3.90 9.58 -6.77
C ALA A 160 -3.88 10.34 -8.11
N MET A 161 -4.62 9.87 -9.13
CA MET A 161 -4.57 10.43 -10.48
C MET A 161 -5.96 10.91 -10.97
N ASN A 162 -5.98 12.03 -11.70
CA ASN A 162 -7.23 12.56 -12.28
C ASN A 162 -7.73 11.74 -13.48
N HIS A 163 -6.84 10.99 -14.11
CA HIS A 163 -7.11 10.14 -15.26
C HIS A 163 -6.13 8.95 -15.25
N VAL A 164 -6.63 7.76 -15.56
CA VAL A 164 -5.82 6.56 -15.80
C VAL A 164 -5.84 6.29 -17.30
N ASP A 165 -4.67 6.40 -17.93
CA ASP A 165 -4.51 6.18 -19.37
C ASP A 165 -4.21 4.69 -19.65
N GLN A 166 -5.00 4.06 -20.52
CA GLN A 166 -4.84 2.64 -20.86
C GLN A 166 -3.55 2.36 -21.64
N GLU A 167 -3.13 3.25 -22.55
CA GLU A 167 -1.89 3.08 -23.31
C GLU A 167 -0.68 3.13 -22.38
N GLN A 168 -0.69 4.06 -21.43
CA GLN A 168 0.36 4.16 -20.42
C GLN A 168 0.39 2.93 -19.50
N LEU A 169 -0.78 2.38 -19.11
CA LEU A 169 -0.84 1.13 -18.35
C LEU A 169 -0.19 -0.02 -19.14
N LEU A 170 -0.54 -0.18 -20.41
CA LEU A 170 0.04 -1.22 -21.28
C LEU A 170 1.56 -1.04 -21.40
N GLU A 171 2.04 0.19 -21.59
CA GLU A 171 3.48 0.47 -21.66
C GLU A 171 4.20 0.08 -20.36
N LEU A 172 3.60 0.37 -19.20
CA LEU A 172 4.15 -0.02 -17.90
C LEU A 172 4.16 -1.54 -17.71
N LEU A 173 3.12 -2.26 -18.17
CA LEU A 173 3.07 -3.72 -18.11
C LEU A 173 4.09 -4.37 -19.05
N HIS A 174 4.27 -3.84 -20.27
CA HIS A 174 5.29 -4.33 -21.20
C HIS A 174 6.71 -4.13 -20.64
N LYS A 175 6.97 -3.01 -19.96
CA LYS A 175 8.27 -2.72 -19.33
C LYS A 175 8.44 -3.37 -17.96
N ALA A 176 7.38 -3.96 -17.39
CA ALA A 176 7.41 -4.49 -16.03
C ALA A 176 8.54 -5.52 -15.83
N GLY A 177 8.79 -6.39 -16.82
CA GLY A 177 9.87 -7.37 -16.76
C GLY A 177 11.28 -6.77 -16.63
N GLU A 178 11.49 -5.56 -17.16
CA GLU A 178 12.78 -4.86 -17.17
C GLU A 178 13.05 -4.11 -15.86
N GLU A 179 12.01 -3.84 -15.07
CA GLU A 179 12.15 -3.10 -13.83
C GLU A 179 13.01 -3.85 -12.79
N GLU A 180 13.74 -3.09 -11.99
CA GLU A 180 14.52 -3.64 -10.89
C GLU A 180 13.67 -3.82 -9.64
N VAL A 181 13.99 -4.88 -8.90
CA VAL A 181 13.50 -5.16 -7.55
C VAL A 181 14.71 -5.11 -6.64
N ASP A 182 14.60 -4.42 -5.51
CA ASP A 182 15.70 -4.33 -4.56
C ASP A 182 16.10 -5.74 -4.07
N LYS A 183 17.37 -6.11 -4.34
CA LYS A 183 17.85 -7.47 -4.08
C LYS A 183 17.84 -7.81 -2.60
N TYR A 184 18.17 -6.85 -1.75
CA TYR A 184 18.20 -7.07 -0.30
C TYR A 184 16.80 -7.38 0.24
N THR A 185 15.82 -6.54 -0.11
CA THR A 185 14.41 -6.72 0.27
C THR A 185 13.85 -8.03 -0.31
N PHE A 186 14.24 -8.39 -1.53
CA PHE A 186 13.82 -9.64 -2.16
C PHE A 186 14.35 -10.87 -1.44
N GLU A 187 15.63 -10.87 -1.04
CA GLU A 187 16.20 -11.96 -0.23
C GLU A 187 15.52 -12.05 1.15
N LEU A 188 15.21 -10.91 1.76
CA LEU A 188 14.48 -10.88 3.03
C LEU A 188 13.08 -11.49 2.87
N LEU A 189 12.36 -11.13 1.80
CA LEU A 189 11.04 -11.69 1.49
C LEU A 189 11.10 -13.21 1.32
N LYS A 190 12.04 -13.73 0.53
CA LYS A 190 12.22 -15.18 0.33
C LYS A 190 12.48 -15.91 1.65
N LYS A 191 13.31 -15.33 2.52
CA LYS A 191 13.63 -15.90 3.83
C LYS A 191 12.40 -15.94 4.75
N ASP A 192 11.58 -14.89 4.73
CA ASP A 192 10.36 -14.82 5.53
C ASP A 192 9.29 -15.79 4.98
N LEU A 193 9.10 -15.83 3.65
CA LEU A 193 8.23 -16.81 2.99
C LEU A 193 8.65 -18.25 3.29
N GLY A 194 9.95 -18.55 3.32
CA GLY A 194 10.45 -19.90 3.65
C GLY A 194 10.14 -20.37 5.08
N LYS A 195 9.72 -19.47 5.97
CA LYS A 195 9.41 -19.77 7.39
C LYS A 195 7.95 -19.53 7.75
N ALA A 196 7.25 -18.67 7.02
CA ALA A 196 5.88 -18.31 7.27
C ALA A 196 4.95 -19.52 7.14
N LYS A 197 3.89 -19.53 7.94
CA LYS A 197 2.73 -20.42 7.81
C LYS A 197 1.48 -19.64 7.43
N LYS A 198 1.44 -18.35 7.75
CA LYS A 198 0.32 -17.45 7.48
C LYS A 198 0.81 -16.19 6.81
N LEU A 199 0.33 -15.96 5.59
CA LEU A 199 0.54 -14.74 4.82
C LEU A 199 -0.79 -14.00 4.67
N VAL A 200 -0.78 -12.71 4.95
CA VAL A 200 -1.89 -11.82 4.63
C VAL A 200 -1.51 -10.95 3.43
N TYR A 201 -2.33 -10.98 2.39
CA TYR A 201 -2.16 -10.17 1.20
C TYR A 201 -3.23 -9.08 1.17
N ILE A 202 -2.85 -7.82 1.26
CA ILE A 202 -3.77 -6.69 1.32
C ILE A 202 -3.77 -6.00 -0.04
N THR A 203 -4.92 -6.01 -0.71
CA THR A 203 -5.08 -5.41 -2.03
C THR A 203 -5.26 -3.89 -1.95
N ASP A 204 -5.20 -3.24 -3.10
CA ASP A 204 -5.49 -1.81 -3.24
C ASP A 204 -6.62 -1.60 -4.25
N ASN A 205 -6.30 -1.52 -5.55
CA ASN A 205 -7.23 -1.11 -6.60
C ASN A 205 -7.86 -2.27 -7.40
N CYS A 206 -8.98 -1.96 -8.05
CA CYS A 206 -9.51 -2.78 -9.14
C CYS A 206 -8.60 -2.68 -10.38
N GLY A 207 -8.67 -3.68 -11.25
CA GLY A 207 -7.70 -3.93 -12.32
C GLY A 207 -6.39 -4.50 -11.77
N GLU A 208 -5.75 -3.80 -10.84
CA GLU A 208 -4.52 -4.24 -10.14
C GLU A 208 -4.68 -5.63 -9.50
N ILE A 209 -5.86 -5.91 -8.94
CA ILE A 209 -6.19 -7.19 -8.28
C ILE A 209 -6.00 -8.41 -9.20
N VAL A 210 -6.01 -8.25 -10.53
CA VAL A 210 -5.71 -9.34 -11.47
C VAL A 210 -4.21 -9.68 -11.48
N ALA A 211 -3.34 -8.67 -11.47
CA ALA A 211 -1.90 -8.90 -11.35
C ALA A 211 -1.53 -9.44 -9.95
N ASP A 212 -2.25 -8.99 -8.91
CA ASP A 212 -2.13 -9.56 -7.56
C ASP A 212 -2.52 -11.04 -7.52
N LYS A 213 -3.61 -11.42 -8.20
CA LYS A 213 -4.04 -12.81 -8.33
C LYS A 213 -2.94 -13.71 -8.90
N LEU A 214 -2.22 -13.24 -9.92
CA LEU A 214 -1.08 -13.97 -10.49
C LEU A 214 0.07 -14.13 -9.50
N LEU A 215 0.44 -13.06 -8.76
CA LEU A 215 1.46 -13.16 -7.72
C LEU A 215 1.04 -14.13 -6.59
N ILE A 216 -0.22 -14.08 -6.16
CA ILE A 216 -0.76 -15.00 -5.15
C ILE A 216 -0.70 -16.44 -5.65
N LYS A 217 -1.05 -16.70 -6.92
CA LYS A 217 -0.94 -18.03 -7.54
C LYS A 217 0.49 -18.56 -7.49
N ILE A 218 1.48 -17.73 -7.85
CA ILE A 218 2.90 -18.08 -7.79
C ILE A 218 3.36 -18.35 -6.35
N LEU A 219 2.93 -17.52 -5.39
CA LEU A 219 3.25 -17.71 -3.97
C LEU A 219 2.71 -19.06 -3.46
N LYS A 220 1.49 -19.44 -3.84
CA LYS A 220 0.92 -20.75 -3.48
C LYS A 220 1.68 -21.91 -4.12
N GLU A 221 2.07 -21.78 -5.39
CA GLU A 221 2.83 -22.81 -6.11
C GLU A 221 4.21 -23.04 -5.47
N GLN A 222 4.91 -21.95 -5.11
CA GLN A 222 6.28 -22.03 -4.58
C GLN A 222 6.34 -22.29 -3.07
N TYR A 223 5.33 -21.87 -2.33
CA TYR A 223 5.24 -22.01 -0.87
C TYR A 223 3.93 -22.70 -0.45
N PRO A 224 3.73 -23.99 -0.81
CA PRO A 224 2.45 -24.69 -0.65
C PRO A 224 2.00 -24.87 0.80
N ASN A 225 2.90 -24.67 1.77
CA ASN A 225 2.61 -24.77 3.20
C ASN A 225 2.13 -23.44 3.82
N ILE A 226 2.15 -22.34 3.07
CA ILE A 226 1.64 -21.05 3.52
C ILE A 226 0.13 -21.01 3.29
N ASN A 227 -0.62 -20.70 4.34
CA ASN A 227 -2.01 -20.28 4.21
C ASN A 227 -2.07 -18.79 3.87
N ILE A 228 -2.65 -18.46 2.71
CA ILE A 228 -2.78 -17.08 2.24
C ILE A 228 -4.22 -16.61 2.45
N THR A 229 -4.38 -15.50 3.18
CA THR A 229 -5.65 -14.78 3.29
C THR A 229 -5.51 -13.41 2.64
N VAL A 230 -6.45 -13.07 1.77
CA VAL A 230 -6.50 -11.79 1.08
C VAL A 230 -7.48 -10.86 1.81
N ILE A 231 -7.07 -9.61 2.02
CA ILE A 231 -7.93 -8.56 2.55
C ILE A 231 -8.21 -7.55 1.43
N VAL A 232 -9.49 -7.38 1.14
CA VAL A 232 -10.06 -6.35 0.26
C VAL A 232 -10.79 -5.28 1.08
N ARG A 233 -11.28 -4.21 0.47
CA ARG A 233 -12.11 -3.23 1.19
C ARG A 233 -13.46 -3.82 1.58
N GLY A 234 -13.94 -3.44 2.77
CA GLY A 234 -15.24 -3.87 3.30
C GLY A 234 -16.43 -3.14 2.69
N MET A 235 -16.18 -2.04 1.99
CA MET A 235 -17.18 -1.25 1.27
C MET A 235 -16.54 -0.48 0.12
N PRO A 236 -17.32 0.03 -0.85
CA PRO A 236 -16.79 0.84 -1.95
C PRO A 236 -16.07 2.10 -1.43
N VAL A 237 -14.82 2.26 -1.85
CA VAL A 237 -13.97 3.43 -1.57
C VAL A 237 -13.19 3.71 -2.83
N LEU A 238 -13.49 4.82 -3.52
CA LEU A 238 -12.86 5.12 -4.81
C LEU A 238 -12.93 3.90 -5.75
N ASN A 239 -11.81 3.55 -6.39
CA ASN A 239 -11.65 2.36 -7.22
C ASN A 239 -11.03 1.17 -6.47
N ASP A 240 -10.98 1.20 -5.14
CA ASP A 240 -10.41 0.11 -4.36
C ASP A 240 -11.20 -1.20 -4.56
N ALA A 241 -10.49 -2.33 -4.54
CA ALA A 241 -11.08 -3.65 -4.73
C ALA A 241 -11.93 -4.07 -3.52
N THR A 242 -13.11 -4.61 -3.80
CA THR A 242 -14.04 -5.19 -2.81
C THR A 242 -14.18 -6.70 -3.03
N MET A 243 -15.02 -7.35 -2.21
CA MET A 243 -15.33 -8.77 -2.35
C MET A 243 -15.95 -9.08 -3.72
N GLU A 244 -16.76 -8.18 -4.26
CA GLU A 244 -17.36 -8.30 -5.59
C GLU A 244 -16.29 -8.36 -6.68
N ASP A 245 -15.28 -7.49 -6.62
CA ASP A 245 -14.17 -7.49 -7.58
C ASP A 245 -13.33 -8.76 -7.44
N ALA A 246 -13.01 -9.18 -6.21
CA ALA A 246 -12.27 -10.40 -5.96
C ALA A 246 -12.98 -11.64 -6.54
N ARG A 247 -14.32 -11.69 -6.47
CA ARG A 247 -15.11 -12.74 -7.14
C ARG A 247 -15.05 -12.59 -8.66
N ALA A 248 -15.26 -11.39 -9.18
CA ALA A 248 -15.29 -11.10 -10.61
C ALA A 248 -13.99 -11.52 -11.32
N VAL A 249 -12.85 -11.33 -10.66
CA VAL A 249 -11.54 -11.72 -11.23
C VAL A 249 -11.15 -13.17 -10.89
N GLY A 250 -11.98 -13.93 -10.17
CA GLY A 250 -11.68 -15.31 -9.78
C GLY A 250 -10.68 -15.48 -8.62
N LEU A 251 -10.36 -14.40 -7.88
CA LEU A 251 -9.41 -14.47 -6.77
C LEU A 251 -9.92 -15.34 -5.61
N THR A 252 -11.24 -15.36 -5.39
CA THR A 252 -11.88 -16.21 -4.36
C THR A 252 -11.76 -17.71 -4.63
N GLU A 253 -11.40 -18.10 -5.85
CA GLU A 253 -11.18 -19.51 -6.22
C GLU A 253 -9.79 -20.00 -5.79
N ILE A 254 -8.84 -19.08 -5.62
CA ILE A 254 -7.45 -19.40 -5.31
C ILE A 254 -7.05 -19.06 -3.87
N ALA A 255 -7.75 -18.17 -3.17
CA ALA A 255 -7.41 -17.81 -1.79
C ALA A 255 -8.67 -17.47 -0.98
N THR A 256 -8.55 -17.57 0.34
CA THR A 256 -9.58 -17.01 1.24
C THR A 256 -9.53 -15.49 1.13
N VAL A 257 -10.67 -14.86 0.88
CA VAL A 257 -10.79 -13.40 0.80
C VAL A 257 -11.73 -12.91 1.91
N ILE A 258 -11.38 -11.81 2.57
CA ILE A 258 -12.19 -11.15 3.59
C ILE A 258 -12.16 -9.62 3.39
N GLY A 259 -13.15 -8.92 3.93
CA GLY A 259 -13.16 -7.45 3.93
C GLY A 259 -12.46 -6.86 5.16
N ASN A 260 -11.80 -5.71 5.01
CA ASN A 260 -11.19 -4.97 6.13
C ASN A 260 -12.23 -4.42 7.14
N GLY A 261 -13.52 -4.36 6.76
CA GLY A 261 -14.63 -3.93 7.61
C GLY A 261 -14.92 -2.43 7.64
N ASN A 262 -14.17 -1.61 6.89
CA ASN A 262 -14.36 -0.15 6.89
C ASN A 262 -14.09 0.49 5.51
N GLY A 263 -14.32 1.80 5.43
CA GLY A 263 -14.21 2.59 4.20
C GLY A 263 -12.95 3.46 4.11
N VAL A 264 -11.87 3.11 4.81
CA VAL A 264 -10.59 3.83 4.65
C VAL A 264 -9.91 3.37 3.35
N GLY A 265 -9.38 4.32 2.56
CA GLY A 265 -8.54 4.06 1.36
C GLY A 265 -7.14 3.58 1.75
N GLY A 266 -7.10 2.51 2.54
CA GLY A 266 -5.94 1.91 3.20
C GLY A 266 -6.41 0.89 4.23
N THR A 267 -5.50 0.43 5.09
CA THR A 267 -5.81 -0.54 6.15
C THR A 267 -5.52 0.06 7.50
N GLN A 268 -6.51 0.79 8.02
CA GLN A 268 -6.43 1.42 9.34
C GLN A 268 -6.61 0.37 10.44
N MET A 269 -5.50 -0.06 11.05
CA MET A 269 -5.44 -1.22 11.96
C MET A 269 -6.48 -1.18 13.10
N ASN A 270 -6.70 -0.02 13.70
CA ASN A 270 -7.64 0.16 14.83
C ASN A 270 -9.13 0.28 14.40
N LEU A 271 -9.42 0.21 13.11
CA LEU A 271 -10.79 0.21 12.56
C LEU A 271 -11.11 -1.10 11.82
N LEU A 272 -10.23 -2.09 11.87
CA LEU A 272 -10.46 -3.39 11.25
C LEU A 272 -11.69 -4.07 11.85
N SER A 273 -12.40 -4.86 11.03
CA SER A 273 -13.34 -5.84 11.56
C SER A 273 -12.60 -6.82 12.48
N GLU A 274 -13.31 -7.42 13.44
CA GLU A 274 -12.67 -8.40 14.34
C GLU A 274 -12.04 -9.58 13.57
N GLU A 275 -12.63 -9.95 12.42
CA GLU A 275 -12.08 -11.00 11.56
C GLU A 275 -10.75 -10.56 10.93
N ALA A 276 -10.71 -9.39 10.31
CA ALA A 276 -9.51 -8.86 9.68
C ALA A 276 -8.40 -8.58 10.72
N GLU A 277 -8.75 -8.06 11.89
CA GLU A 277 -7.82 -7.85 13.00
C GLU A 277 -7.19 -9.19 13.44
N ARG A 278 -8.00 -10.22 13.70
CA ARG A 278 -7.48 -11.54 14.10
C ARG A 278 -6.55 -12.15 13.04
N VAL A 279 -6.88 -11.98 11.77
CA VAL A 279 -6.06 -12.46 10.65
C VAL A 279 -4.72 -11.72 10.59
N CYS A 280 -4.73 -10.39 10.66
CA CYS A 280 -3.51 -9.57 10.69
C CYS A 280 -2.66 -9.83 11.95
N GLU A 281 -3.29 -10.04 13.10
CA GLU A 281 -2.59 -10.33 14.35
C GLU A 281 -1.87 -11.67 14.32
N ALA A 282 -2.49 -12.67 13.70
CA ALA A 282 -1.93 -14.01 13.59
C ALA A 282 -0.98 -14.20 12.40
N ALA A 283 -0.77 -13.19 11.56
CA ALA A 283 0.07 -13.28 10.37
C ALA A 283 1.56 -13.34 10.73
N ASP A 284 2.30 -14.23 10.07
CA ASP A 284 3.77 -14.24 10.15
C ASP A 284 4.39 -13.17 9.25
N LEU A 285 3.68 -12.85 8.17
CA LEU A 285 4.09 -11.99 7.09
C LEU A 285 2.87 -11.32 6.45
N LEU A 286 3.00 -10.05 6.08
CA LEU A 286 2.00 -9.34 5.29
C LEU A 286 2.66 -8.77 4.02
N ILE A 287 1.90 -8.77 2.93
CA ILE A 287 2.20 -8.03 1.70
C ILE A 287 1.07 -7.03 1.50
N ALA A 288 1.40 -5.74 1.44
CA ALA A 288 0.44 -4.66 1.31
C ALA A 288 0.66 -3.86 0.03
N LYS A 289 -0.40 -3.78 -0.79
CA LYS A 289 -0.39 -3.05 -2.05
C LYS A 289 -0.78 -1.60 -1.87
N GLY A 290 -0.21 -0.69 -2.66
CA GLY A 290 -0.65 0.70 -2.70
C GLY A 290 -0.10 1.61 -1.59
N GLN A 291 -0.07 2.90 -1.90
CA GLN A 291 0.45 3.92 -0.98
C GLN A 291 -0.49 4.12 0.22
N GLY A 292 -1.81 4.01 0.03
CA GLY A 292 -2.78 4.17 1.10
C GLY A 292 -2.62 3.12 2.22
N ASN A 293 -2.32 1.87 1.86
CA ASN A 293 -1.98 0.84 2.84
C ASN A 293 -0.64 1.13 3.54
N PHE A 294 0.37 1.65 2.83
CA PHE A 294 1.62 2.08 3.47
C PHE A 294 1.39 3.21 4.50
N GLU A 295 0.67 4.27 4.13
CA GLU A 295 0.38 5.41 5.01
C GLU A 295 -0.43 5.03 6.26
N THR A 296 -1.25 4.00 6.18
CA THR A 296 -2.13 3.56 7.28
C THR A 296 -1.51 2.46 8.17
N MET A 297 -0.60 1.66 7.62
CA MET A 297 -0.01 0.52 8.33
C MET A 297 1.43 0.75 8.80
N HIS A 298 2.17 1.71 8.22
CA HIS A 298 3.55 1.94 8.62
C HIS A 298 3.64 2.36 10.09
N GLY A 299 4.56 1.72 10.82
CA GLY A 299 4.73 1.83 12.25
C GLY A 299 3.69 1.03 13.05
N CYS A 300 2.97 0.07 12.46
CA CYS A 300 2.07 -0.83 13.22
C CYS A 300 2.79 -1.98 13.91
N GLY A 301 4.08 -2.19 13.65
CA GLY A 301 4.90 -3.22 14.29
C GLY A 301 4.74 -4.64 13.72
N LYS A 302 4.08 -4.79 12.57
CA LYS A 302 3.97 -6.06 11.85
C LYS A 302 5.10 -6.23 10.82
N ASN A 303 5.34 -7.47 10.38
CA ASN A 303 6.29 -7.72 9.28
C ASN A 303 5.58 -7.52 7.93
N ILE A 304 5.73 -6.34 7.34
CA ILE A 304 4.99 -5.95 6.12
C ILE A 304 5.98 -5.66 4.99
N TYR A 305 5.66 -6.15 3.80
CA TYR A 305 6.30 -5.74 2.55
C TYR A 305 5.32 -4.88 1.76
N TYR A 306 5.74 -3.68 1.39
CA TYR A 306 4.91 -2.74 0.65
C TYR A 306 5.29 -2.76 -0.84
N LEU A 307 4.29 -2.87 -1.70
CA LEU A 307 4.46 -2.83 -3.16
C LEU A 307 3.52 -1.76 -3.74
N PHE A 308 4.08 -0.69 -4.27
CA PHE A 308 3.30 0.38 -4.88
C PHE A 308 4.12 1.19 -5.88
N LEU A 309 3.48 2.08 -6.64
CA LEU A 309 4.17 3.11 -7.41
C LEU A 309 4.19 4.44 -6.65
N CYS A 310 5.34 5.12 -6.61
CA CYS A 310 5.46 6.43 -5.97
C CYS A 310 4.69 7.50 -6.77
N LYS A 311 3.44 7.79 -6.41
CA LYS A 311 2.59 8.76 -7.12
C LYS A 311 2.58 10.14 -6.46
N CYS A 312 2.93 10.22 -5.17
CA CYS A 312 2.85 11.44 -4.38
C CYS A 312 4.13 12.28 -4.45
N GLN A 313 3.98 13.58 -4.75
CA GLN A 313 5.11 14.52 -4.78
C GLN A 313 5.86 14.59 -3.45
N TRP A 314 5.14 14.55 -2.32
CA TRP A 314 5.78 14.55 -1.01
C TRP A 314 6.64 13.30 -0.78
N PHE A 315 6.19 12.13 -1.23
CA PHE A 315 7.02 10.91 -1.19
C PHE A 315 8.25 11.05 -2.08
N SER A 316 8.09 11.56 -3.31
CA SER A 316 9.19 11.82 -4.22
C SER A 316 10.24 12.76 -3.61
N GLU A 317 9.81 13.86 -2.99
CA GLU A 317 10.72 14.83 -2.36
C GLU A 317 11.36 14.29 -1.07
N ARG A 318 10.60 13.61 -0.21
CA ARG A 318 11.09 13.12 1.08
C ARG A 318 12.05 11.95 0.92
N PHE A 319 11.72 11.01 0.03
CA PHE A 319 12.48 9.78 -0.14
C PHE A 319 13.39 9.79 -1.38
N GLY A 320 13.44 10.90 -2.11
CA GLY A 320 14.25 11.03 -3.32
C GLY A 320 13.84 10.06 -4.44
N MET A 321 12.56 9.68 -4.49
CA MET A 321 12.02 8.72 -5.45
C MET A 321 11.49 9.41 -6.70
N GLU A 322 11.83 8.87 -7.88
CA GLU A 322 11.24 9.32 -9.13
C GLU A 322 9.73 9.02 -9.16
N ARG A 323 8.95 9.92 -9.78
CA ARG A 323 7.50 9.74 -9.91
C ARG A 323 7.21 8.50 -10.75
N LEU A 324 6.23 7.72 -10.32
CA LEU A 324 5.87 6.40 -10.85
C LEU A 324 6.96 5.33 -10.72
N LYS A 325 8.05 5.59 -9.98
CA LYS A 325 9.02 4.53 -9.70
C LYS A 325 8.39 3.48 -8.79
N GLY A 326 8.64 2.22 -9.12
CA GLY A 326 8.18 1.09 -8.34
C GLY A 326 8.89 0.99 -6.99
N VAL A 327 8.11 0.97 -5.91
CA VAL A 327 8.56 0.78 -4.54
C VAL A 327 8.35 -0.67 -4.14
N PHE A 328 9.39 -1.28 -3.59
CA PHE A 328 9.33 -2.58 -2.91
C PHE A 328 10.25 -2.53 -1.69
N ILE A 329 9.65 -2.48 -0.51
CA ILE A 329 10.34 -2.21 0.77
C ILE A 329 9.75 -3.05 1.88
N ASN A 330 10.56 -3.40 2.88
CA ASN A 330 10.08 -3.98 4.14
C ASN A 330 9.87 -2.89 5.18
N GLU A 331 8.85 -3.05 6.02
CA GLU A 331 8.52 -2.19 7.17
C GLU A 331 9.74 -1.79 8.01
N ARG A 332 10.69 -2.71 8.22
CA ARG A 332 11.84 -2.52 9.10
C ARG A 332 12.96 -1.67 8.49
N ASP A 333 12.93 -1.48 7.17
CA ASP A 333 14.01 -0.81 6.43
C ASP A 333 13.66 0.65 6.10
N VAL A 334 12.53 1.16 6.60
CA VAL A 334 12.07 2.53 6.34
C VAL A 334 12.24 3.37 7.59
N GLU A 335 13.13 4.37 7.53
CA GLU A 335 13.09 5.51 8.45
C GLU A 335 12.23 6.60 7.79
N VAL A 336 11.04 6.88 8.35
CA VAL A 336 10.14 7.93 7.83
C VAL A 336 10.51 9.30 8.32
#